data_AF-A0A5E4BCS2-F1
#
_entry.id   AF-A0A5E4BCS2-F1
#
_cell.length_a   1.000
_cell.length_b   1.000
_cell.length_c   1.000
_cell.angle_alpha   90.00
_cell.angle_beta   90.00
_cell.angle_gamma   90.00
#
_symmetry.space_group_name_H-M   'P 1'
#
loop_
_entity.id
_entity.type
_entity.pdbx_description
1 polymer ?
#
loop_
_entity_poly.entity_id
_entity_poly.type
_entity_poly.pdbx_seq_one_letter_code
_entity_poly.pdbx_strand_id
1 'polypeptide(L)'
;MKLATAALLLGFVMVAAGEEEEENDPCVYDNLPFEDTGLCKGLDVFYPEVGNVACMFIPDCNNFRHKIAYWMEPIVKFPRALEGATYTLMMVDPDAPSRSEPTKRYWRHWLVTDIKGNDIKKGNIQGQVLTHE
;
A
#
# COMPACT_ATOMS: atom_id res chain seq x y z
N MET A 1 42.40 -61.63 -9.43
CA MET A 1 42.48 -60.75 -8.24
C MET A 1 43.17 -59.45 -8.63
N LYS A 2 42.42 -58.36 -8.80
CA LYS A 2 42.92 -56.99 -8.76
C LYS A 2 41.87 -56.17 -8.02
N LEU A 3 42.23 -55.61 -6.87
CA LEU A 3 41.31 -54.81 -6.05
C LEU A 3 41.10 -53.45 -6.73
N ALA A 4 39.87 -53.15 -7.11
CA ALA A 4 39.47 -51.81 -7.53
C ALA A 4 39.07 -51.02 -6.27
N THR A 5 39.96 -50.14 -5.80
CA THR A 5 39.63 -49.17 -4.75
C THR A 5 38.71 -48.11 -5.34
N ALA A 6 37.40 -48.25 -5.10
CA ALA A 6 36.43 -47.21 -5.40
C ALA A 6 36.63 -46.04 -4.41
N ALA A 7 37.26 -44.96 -4.87
CA ALA A 7 37.32 -43.72 -4.12
C ALA A 7 35.94 -43.04 -4.17
N LEU A 8 35.12 -43.27 -3.14
CA LEU A 8 33.86 -42.55 -2.95
C LEU A 8 34.20 -41.09 -2.56
N LEU A 9 34.36 -40.23 -3.56
CA LEU A 9 34.37 -38.78 -3.35
C LEU A 9 32.94 -38.34 -3.03
N LEU A 10 32.60 -38.37 -1.74
CA LEU A 10 31.44 -37.68 -1.19
C LEU A 10 31.66 -36.17 -1.33
N GLY A 11 31.34 -35.64 -2.52
CA GLY A 11 31.28 -34.22 -2.76
C GLY A 11 30.16 -33.61 -1.91
N PHE A 12 30.53 -33.03 -0.77
CA PHE A 12 29.65 -32.13 -0.04
C PHE A 12 29.40 -30.91 -0.92
N VAL A 13 28.25 -30.89 -1.60
CA VAL A 13 27.69 -29.66 -2.15
C VAL A 13 27.27 -28.82 -0.95
N MET A 14 28.16 -27.92 -0.53
CA MET A 14 27.77 -26.75 0.26
C MET A 14 26.80 -25.95 -0.60
N VAL A 15 25.50 -26.16 -0.39
CA VAL A 15 24.54 -25.11 -0.69
C VAL A 15 24.89 -23.99 0.28
N ALA A 16 25.63 -23.00 -0.20
CA ALA A 16 25.55 -21.69 0.42
C ALA A 16 24.07 -21.33 0.35
N ALA A 17 23.40 -21.33 1.51
CA ALA A 17 22.30 -20.42 1.67
C ALA A 17 22.93 -19.05 1.42
N GLY A 18 22.63 -18.46 0.26
CA GLY A 18 22.76 -17.03 0.13
C GLY A 18 21.88 -16.49 1.24
N GLU A 19 22.52 -15.94 2.26
CA GLU A 19 21.95 -14.76 2.89
C GLU A 19 21.66 -13.85 1.70
N GLU A 20 20.37 -13.63 1.41
CA GLU A 20 19.98 -12.58 0.50
C GLU A 20 20.52 -11.32 1.17
N GLU A 21 21.69 -10.88 0.72
CA GLU A 21 22.19 -9.56 1.04
C GLU A 21 21.03 -8.63 0.69
N GLU A 22 20.50 -7.93 1.70
CA GLU A 22 19.68 -6.75 1.46
C GLU A 22 20.60 -5.75 0.75
N GLU A 23 20.77 -5.94 -0.56
CA GLU A 23 21.28 -4.95 -1.47
C GLU A 23 20.44 -3.72 -1.18
N ASN A 24 21.07 -2.69 -0.63
CA ASN A 24 20.42 -1.46 -0.19
C ASN A 24 20.06 -0.64 -1.44
N ASP A 25 19.25 -1.23 -2.32
CA ASP A 25 18.62 -0.55 -3.44
C ASP A 25 17.74 0.56 -2.84
N PRO A 26 18.08 1.84 -3.09
CA PRO A 26 17.39 2.94 -2.45
C PRO A 26 15.93 2.94 -2.88
N CYS A 27 15.02 2.71 -1.92
CA CYS A 27 13.59 2.64 -2.20
C CYS A 27 13.13 3.84 -3.04
N VAL A 28 12.60 3.56 -4.24
CA VAL A 28 12.18 4.57 -5.21
C VAL A 28 10.74 5.01 -4.92
N TYR A 29 10.52 6.33 -4.87
CA TYR A 29 9.21 6.94 -4.60
C TYR A 29 8.72 7.67 -5.85
N ASP A 30 7.98 6.96 -6.71
CA ASP A 30 7.46 7.52 -7.96
C ASP A 30 6.11 8.21 -7.76
N ASN A 31 6.07 9.50 -8.11
CA ASN A 31 4.84 10.28 -8.17
C ASN A 31 3.98 9.85 -9.37
N LEU A 32 2.67 10.11 -9.29
CA LEU A 32 1.79 9.92 -10.44
C LEU A 32 2.21 10.82 -11.63
N PRO A 33 1.98 10.39 -12.89
CA PRO A 33 2.18 11.23 -14.07
C PRO A 33 1.47 12.58 -13.95
N PHE A 34 2.02 13.62 -14.58
CA PHE A 34 1.49 14.99 -14.46
C PHE A 34 0.01 15.07 -14.84
N GLU A 35 -0.38 14.31 -15.86
CA GLU A 35 -1.74 14.14 -16.38
C GLU A 35 -2.70 13.64 -15.28
N ASP A 36 -2.26 12.67 -14.48
CA ASP A 36 -3.04 12.03 -13.43
C ASP A 36 -3.04 12.83 -12.11
N THR A 37 -2.08 13.74 -11.91
CA THR A 37 -2.05 14.60 -10.71
C THR A 37 -3.33 15.42 -10.51
N GLY A 38 -4.16 15.60 -11.54
CA GLY A 38 -5.49 16.19 -11.43
C GLY A 38 -6.41 15.48 -10.43
N LEU A 39 -6.26 14.16 -10.28
CA LEU A 39 -7.10 13.31 -9.43
C LEU A 39 -6.77 13.44 -7.93
N CYS A 40 -5.51 13.68 -7.59
CA CYS A 40 -5.01 13.68 -6.22
C CYS A 40 -5.10 15.05 -5.50
N LYS A 41 -5.59 16.12 -6.15
CA LYS A 41 -5.32 17.49 -5.71
C LYS A 41 -5.97 17.86 -4.37
N GLY A 42 -5.14 17.91 -3.33
CA GLY A 42 -5.46 18.51 -2.03
C GLY A 42 -6.21 17.58 -1.07
N LEU A 43 -6.16 16.27 -1.32
CA LEU A 43 -6.37 15.23 -0.32
C LEU A 43 -4.98 14.73 0.11
N ASP A 44 -4.72 14.64 1.41
CA ASP A 44 -3.54 13.95 1.94
C ASP A 44 -4.00 12.62 2.54
N VAL A 45 -3.25 11.54 2.32
CA VAL A 45 -3.55 10.20 2.80
C VAL A 45 -2.26 9.62 3.36
N PHE A 46 -2.13 9.57 4.70
CA PHE A 46 -0.87 9.25 5.35
C PHE A 46 -0.90 7.89 6.04
N TYR A 47 0.04 7.01 5.69
CA TYR A 47 0.34 5.77 6.40
C TYR A 47 1.65 5.90 7.18
N PRO A 48 1.74 5.45 8.45
CA PRO A 48 2.93 5.65 9.30
C PRO A 48 4.25 5.14 8.72
N GLU A 49 4.25 4.02 7.98
CA GLU A 49 5.47 3.43 7.41
C GLU A 49 5.89 4.02 6.05
N VAL A 50 5.00 4.72 5.32
CA VAL A 50 5.24 5.14 3.92
C VAL A 50 5.22 6.66 3.74
N GLY A 51 4.46 7.38 4.58
CA GLY A 51 4.22 8.81 4.39
C GLY A 51 2.90 9.11 3.67
N ASN A 52 2.84 10.25 2.97
CA ASN A 52 1.66 10.70 2.24
C ASN A 52 1.58 10.04 0.86
N VAL A 53 0.68 9.09 0.68
CA VAL A 53 0.54 8.28 -0.54
C VAL A 53 -0.46 8.84 -1.55
N ALA A 54 -1.06 10.01 -1.28
CA ALA A 54 -2.20 10.52 -2.05
C ALA A 54 -1.92 10.75 -3.56
N CYS A 55 -0.67 10.99 -3.96
CA CYS A 55 -0.30 11.29 -5.34
C CYS A 55 0.96 10.55 -5.84
N MET A 56 1.19 9.33 -5.35
CA MET A 56 2.32 8.48 -5.72
C MET A 56 1.88 7.02 -5.87
N PHE A 57 2.68 6.23 -6.58
CA PHE A 57 2.57 4.78 -6.52
C PHE A 57 3.14 4.29 -5.18
N ILE A 58 2.47 3.32 -4.54
CA ILE A 58 3.03 2.66 -3.35
C ILE A 58 4.32 1.95 -3.77
N PRO A 59 5.49 2.22 -3.14
CA PRO A 59 6.75 1.63 -3.56
C PRO A 59 6.72 0.11 -3.43
N ASP A 60 7.42 -0.57 -4.34
CA ASP A 60 7.55 -2.03 -4.31
C ASP A 60 8.54 -2.52 -3.22
N CYS A 61 9.35 -1.59 -2.65
CA CYS A 61 10.28 -1.83 -1.55
C CYS A 61 9.57 -2.14 -0.20
N ASN A 62 10.32 -2.66 0.77
CA ASN A 62 9.91 -2.82 2.18
C ASN A 62 8.57 -3.57 2.41
N ASN A 63 8.13 -4.31 1.39
CA ASN A 63 6.85 -5.01 1.31
C ASN A 63 5.61 -4.12 1.52
N PHE A 64 5.70 -2.81 1.26
CA PHE A 64 4.62 -1.85 1.56
C PHE A 64 3.28 -2.21 0.90
N ARG A 65 3.32 -2.75 -0.32
CA ARG A 65 2.12 -3.15 -1.08
C ARG A 65 1.36 -4.35 -0.51
N HIS A 66 2.03 -5.23 0.24
CA HIS A 66 1.33 -6.25 1.02
C HIS A 66 0.89 -5.70 2.38
N LYS A 67 1.75 -4.93 3.07
CA LYS A 67 1.44 -4.37 4.39
C LYS A 67 0.21 -3.45 4.39
N ILE A 68 0.00 -2.66 3.32
CA ILE A 68 -1.15 -1.74 3.20
C ILE A 68 -2.51 -2.43 3.26
N ALA A 69 -2.60 -3.73 2.93
CA ALA A 69 -3.82 -4.52 3.06
C ALA A 69 -4.12 -4.95 4.52
N TYR A 70 -3.20 -4.70 5.46
CA TYR A 70 -3.30 -5.07 6.88
C TYR A 70 -3.06 -3.90 7.85
N TRP A 71 -2.76 -2.70 7.34
CA TRP A 71 -2.60 -1.51 8.16
C TRP A 71 -3.96 -0.96 8.64
N MET A 72 -3.92 -0.22 9.74
CA MET A 72 -5.05 0.60 10.22
C MET A 72 -5.40 1.71 9.22
N GLU A 73 -6.51 2.41 9.47
CA GLU A 73 -7.00 3.49 8.61
C GLU A 73 -5.92 4.57 8.41
N PRO A 74 -5.69 5.04 7.17
CA PRO A 74 -4.76 6.14 6.95
C PRO A 74 -5.30 7.43 7.58
N ILE A 75 -4.38 8.31 8.00
CA ILE A 75 -4.74 9.66 8.40
C ILE A 75 -5.09 10.43 7.13
N VAL A 76 -6.38 10.66 6.90
CA VAL A 76 -6.87 11.40 5.71
C VAL A 76 -7.14 12.84 6.05
N LYS A 77 -6.47 13.78 5.37
CA LYS A 77 -6.71 15.22 5.49
C LYS A 77 -7.26 15.81 4.21
N PHE A 78 -8.17 16.77 4.35
CA PHE A 78 -8.59 17.65 3.25
C PHE A 78 -8.37 19.11 3.67
N PRO A 79 -7.14 19.66 3.53
CA PRO A 79 -6.81 21.01 4.02
C PRO A 79 -7.71 22.11 3.45
N ARG A 80 -8.24 21.90 2.24
CA ARG A 80 -9.15 22.81 1.52
C ARG A 80 -10.62 22.66 1.91
N ALA A 81 -10.96 21.90 2.96
CA ALA A 81 -12.35 21.78 3.40
C ALA A 81 -12.95 23.16 3.77
N LEU A 82 -14.26 23.28 3.67
CA LEU A 82 -15.01 24.44 4.12
C LEU A 82 -15.52 24.19 5.53
N GLU A 83 -15.41 25.21 6.39
CA GLU A 83 -16.04 25.17 7.71
C GLU A 83 -17.57 25.18 7.55
N GLY A 84 -18.28 24.44 8.41
CA GLY A 84 -19.73 24.24 8.30
C GLY A 84 -20.19 23.24 7.23
N ALA A 85 -19.33 22.84 6.28
CA ALA A 85 -19.64 21.80 5.31
C ALA A 85 -19.45 20.38 5.87
N THR A 86 -20.17 19.41 5.30
CA THR A 86 -19.96 17.97 5.51
C THR A 86 -19.30 17.33 4.30
N TYR A 87 -18.57 16.25 4.55
CA TYR A 87 -17.79 15.49 3.56
C TYR A 87 -18.10 14.00 3.66
N THR A 88 -17.95 13.33 2.53
CA THR A 88 -17.96 11.86 2.44
C THR A 88 -16.58 11.39 1.99
N LEU A 89 -16.03 10.43 2.71
CA LEU A 89 -14.79 9.73 2.36
C LEU A 89 -15.15 8.33 1.89
N MET A 90 -14.58 7.88 0.77
CA MET A 90 -14.74 6.52 0.27
C MET A 90 -13.40 5.99 -0.23
N MET A 91 -13.02 4.80 0.23
CA MET A 91 -11.89 4.03 -0.27
C MET A 91 -12.42 2.83 -1.06
N VAL A 92 -11.98 2.71 -2.31
CA VAL A 92 -12.53 1.77 -3.29
C VAL A 92 -11.40 1.09 -4.03
N ASP A 93 -11.43 -0.25 -4.09
CA ASP A 93 -10.64 -1.02 -5.03
C ASP A 93 -11.45 -1.24 -6.33
N PRO A 94 -11.05 -0.62 -7.46
CA PRO A 94 -11.69 -0.85 -8.75
C PRO A 94 -11.30 -2.19 -9.36
N ASP A 95 -10.33 -2.92 -8.82
CA ASP A 95 -9.72 -4.09 -9.46
C ASP A 95 -10.00 -5.41 -8.72
N ALA A 96 -10.85 -5.43 -7.70
CA ALA A 96 -11.14 -6.63 -6.92
C ALA A 96 -11.77 -7.78 -7.76
N PRO A 97 -11.34 -9.06 -7.57
CA PRO A 97 -10.21 -9.52 -6.76
C PRO A 97 -8.84 -9.42 -7.44
N SER A 98 -8.79 -9.19 -8.76
CA SER A 98 -7.54 -8.92 -9.48
C SER A 98 -7.77 -8.04 -10.71
N ARG A 99 -6.80 -7.17 -11.05
CA ARG A 99 -6.87 -6.28 -12.23
C ARG A 99 -7.18 -6.99 -13.55
N SER A 100 -6.74 -8.24 -13.71
CA SER A 100 -7.01 -9.06 -14.90
C SER A 100 -8.41 -9.68 -14.92
N GLU A 101 -9.01 -9.94 -13.75
CA GLU A 101 -10.35 -10.48 -13.61
C GLU A 101 -11.13 -9.74 -12.49
N PRO A 102 -11.52 -8.47 -12.71
CA PRO A 102 -12.08 -7.60 -11.68
C PRO A 102 -13.59 -7.84 -11.47
N THR A 103 -13.97 -9.10 -11.22
CA THR A 103 -15.37 -9.57 -11.11
C THR A 103 -16.15 -9.01 -9.92
N LYS A 104 -15.46 -8.44 -8.93
CA LYS A 104 -16.05 -7.82 -7.73
C LYS A 104 -15.97 -6.28 -7.75
N ARG A 105 -15.54 -5.67 -8.86
CA ARG A 105 -15.46 -4.21 -8.97
C ARG A 105 -16.85 -3.57 -8.87
N TYR A 106 -17.06 -2.49 -8.12
CA TYR A 106 -16.11 -1.74 -7.30
C TYR A 106 -16.20 -2.21 -5.83
N TRP A 107 -15.08 -2.63 -5.24
CA TRP A 107 -15.05 -3.11 -3.86
C TRP A 107 -14.82 -1.95 -2.89
N ARG A 108 -15.63 -1.85 -1.82
CA ARG A 108 -15.68 -0.66 -0.96
C ARG A 108 -15.11 -0.96 0.41
N HIS A 109 -13.80 -0.75 0.59
CA HIS A 109 -13.11 -0.97 1.85
C HIS A 109 -13.59 -0.05 2.98
N TRP A 110 -13.75 1.25 2.68
CA TRP A 110 -14.11 2.24 3.69
C TRP A 110 -15.13 3.23 3.12
N LEU A 111 -16.17 3.54 3.89
CA LEU A 111 -17.13 4.61 3.59
C LEU A 111 -17.55 5.30 4.87
N VAL A 112 -17.30 6.61 4.94
CA VAL A 112 -17.71 7.48 6.06
C VAL A 112 -18.43 8.70 5.51
N THR A 113 -19.65 8.96 5.96
CA THR A 113 -20.44 10.15 5.61
C THR A 113 -20.45 11.18 6.74
N ASP A 114 -20.96 12.37 6.46
CA ASP A 114 -21.26 13.42 7.45
C ASP A 114 -20.06 14.00 8.21
N ILE A 115 -18.84 13.74 7.71
CA ILE A 115 -17.58 14.20 8.28
C ILE A 115 -17.55 15.73 8.27
N LYS A 116 -17.34 16.39 9.41
CA LYS A 116 -17.29 17.86 9.43
C LYS A 116 -16.01 18.38 8.80
N GLY A 117 -16.10 19.48 8.06
CA GLY A 117 -14.95 20.12 7.41
C GLY A 117 -13.80 20.46 8.37
N ASN A 118 -14.10 20.77 9.63
CA ASN A 118 -13.09 21.06 10.66
C ASN A 118 -12.35 19.81 11.16
N ASP A 119 -12.95 18.63 11.03
CA ASP A 119 -12.39 17.37 11.52
C ASP A 119 -11.52 16.71 10.42
N ILE A 120 -12.03 16.66 9.18
CA ILE A 120 -11.23 16.23 8.02
C ILE A 120 -10.05 17.18 7.71
N LYS A 121 -10.12 18.47 8.07
CA LYS A 121 -8.93 19.36 8.03
C LYS A 121 -7.79 18.88 8.93
N LYS A 122 -8.14 18.37 10.11
CA LYS A 122 -7.18 17.98 11.16
C LYS A 122 -6.65 16.57 10.96
N GLY A 123 -7.30 15.76 10.12
CA GLY A 123 -7.00 14.34 9.95
C GLY A 123 -7.78 13.45 10.94
N ASN A 124 -8.84 13.99 11.52
CA ASN A 124 -9.68 13.33 12.50
C ASN A 124 -10.98 12.92 11.79
N ILE A 125 -11.06 11.71 11.24
CA ILE A 125 -12.24 11.27 10.48
C ILE A 125 -13.35 10.88 11.47
N GLN A 126 -14.23 11.84 11.78
CA GLN A 126 -15.42 11.63 12.60
C GLN A 126 -16.68 11.84 11.78
N GLY A 127 -17.46 10.78 11.60
CA GLY A 127 -18.66 10.75 10.78
C GLY A 127 -19.40 9.42 10.92
N GLN A 128 -20.44 9.18 10.11
CA GLN A 128 -21.15 7.92 10.10
C GLN A 128 -20.42 6.91 9.22
N VAL A 129 -19.83 5.88 9.84
CA VAL A 129 -19.21 4.75 9.12
C VAL A 129 -20.30 3.84 8.56
N LEU A 130 -20.33 3.66 7.25
CA LEU A 130 -21.28 2.79 6.53
C LEU A 130 -20.63 1.49 6.03
N THR A 131 -19.32 1.46 5.88
CA THR A 131 -18.55 0.25 5.56
C THR A 131 -17.13 0.41 6.08
N HIS A 132 -16.61 -0.67 6.64
CA HIS A 132 -15.24 -0.83 7.10
C HIS A 132 -14.92 -2.31 7.03
N GLU A 133 -13.86 -2.69 6.32
CA GLU A 133 -13.38 -4.07 6.14
C GLU A 133 -11.89 -4.15 6.46
#